data_AF-A0A349K0G4-F1
#
_entry.id   AF-A0A349K0G4-F1
#
_cell.length_a   1.000
_cell.length_b   1.000
_cell.length_c   1.000
_cell.angle_alpha   90.00
_cell.angle_beta   90.00
_cell.angle_gamma   90.00
#
_symmetry.space_group_name_H-M   'P 1'
#
loop_
_entity.id
_entity.type
_entity.pdbx_description
1 polymer ?
#
loop_
_entity_poly.entity_id
_entity_poly.type
_entity_poly.pdbx_seq_one_letter_code
_entity_poly.pdbx_strand_id
1 'polypeptide(L)' 'AEVEPAEDSESPTKGSLAGVWTNKSGKKIEATLLEVKGDKAVLRMANGKTYSYPIASLDAESQKRVREFAAATED' A
#
# COMPACT_ATOMS: atom_id res chain seq x y z
N ALA A 1 4.43 -19.67 28.56
CA ALA A 1 3.59 -18.48 28.34
C ALA A 1 4.51 -17.44 27.72
N GLU A 2 4.29 -16.89 26.54
CA GLU A 2 3.07 -16.82 25.73
C GLU A 2 3.53 -16.45 24.32
N VAL A 3 3.06 -17.24 23.35
CA VAL A 3 2.84 -16.96 21.92
C VAL A 3 3.75 -15.94 21.19
N GLU A 4 4.59 -16.49 20.32
CA GLU A 4 4.74 -16.14 18.91
C GLU A 4 4.13 -14.78 18.51
N PRO A 5 4.95 -13.73 18.22
CA PRO A 5 4.42 -12.63 17.43
C PRO A 5 4.09 -13.21 16.05
N ALA A 6 2.81 -13.18 15.69
CA ALA A 6 2.32 -13.61 14.40
C ALA A 6 3.19 -13.02 13.28
N GLU A 7 4.08 -13.85 12.75
CA GLU A 7 4.28 -14.01 11.32
C GLU A 7 2.90 -14.32 10.73
N ASP A 8 2.06 -13.29 10.57
CA ASP A 8 0.89 -13.40 9.72
C ASP A 8 1.43 -13.56 8.31
N SER A 9 1.51 -14.83 7.93
CA SER A 9 1.65 -15.35 6.60
C SER A 9 0.57 -14.77 5.68
N GLU A 10 0.78 -13.54 5.24
CA GLU A 10 0.41 -13.15 3.89
C GLU A 10 1.72 -13.05 3.12
N SER A 11 2.16 -14.17 2.54
CA SER A 11 3.17 -14.13 1.49
C SER A 11 2.78 -13.01 0.54
N PRO A 12 3.58 -11.93 0.38
CA PRO A 12 3.22 -10.87 -0.56
C PRO A 12 3.11 -11.57 -1.90
N THR A 13 1.90 -11.65 -2.42
CA THR A 13 1.68 -12.25 -3.73
C THR A 13 2.33 -11.29 -4.71
N LYS A 14 3.58 -11.61 -5.01
CA LYS A 14 4.52 -11.05 -5.98
C LYS A 14 3.98 -9.81 -6.70
N GLY A 15 4.19 -8.64 -6.08
CA GLY A 15 4.16 -7.34 -6.76
C GLY A 15 2.90 -6.48 -6.60
N SER A 16 1.97 -6.73 -5.68
CA SER A 16 0.84 -5.80 -5.44
C SER A 16 0.25 -5.86 -4.02
N LEU A 17 0.00 -4.71 -3.39
CA LEU A 17 -0.62 -4.59 -2.07
C LEU A 17 -2.07 -4.08 -2.19
N ALA A 18 -3.03 -4.99 -2.10
CA ALA A 18 -4.45 -4.64 -2.01
C ALA A 18 -4.77 -4.10 -0.61
N GLY A 19 -5.46 -2.96 -0.52
CA GLY A 19 -5.81 -2.40 0.78
C GLY A 19 -6.71 -1.16 0.72
N VAL A 20 -7.03 -0.67 1.91
CA VAL A 20 -7.75 0.59 2.09
C VAL A 20 -6.74 1.67 2.41
N TRP A 21 -6.60 2.64 1.52
CA TRP A 21 -5.68 3.76 1.64
C TRP A 21 -6.43 4.97 2.17
N THR A 22 -5.97 5.57 3.25
CA THR A 22 -6.55 6.79 3.79
C THR A 22 -5.78 7.99 3.24
N ASN A 23 -6.52 8.99 2.76
CA ASN A 23 -5.93 10.25 2.33
C ASN A 23 -5.86 11.27 3.47
N LYS A 24 -5.14 12.38 3.26
CA LYS A 24 -5.05 13.50 4.21
C LYS A 24 -6.41 14.10 4.59
N SER A 25 -7.44 13.90 3.77
CA SER A 25 -8.81 14.32 4.07
C SER A 25 -9.59 13.29 4.89
N GLY A 26 -8.97 12.20 5.34
CA GLY A 26 -9.62 11.11 6.07
C GLY A 26 -10.51 10.21 5.21
N LYS A 27 -10.45 10.33 3.88
CA LYS A 27 -11.21 9.47 2.97
C LYS A 27 -10.49 8.15 2.77
N LYS A 28 -11.23 7.06 2.96
CA LYS A 28 -10.82 5.69 2.65
C LYS A 28 -10.96 5.43 1.16
N ILE A 29 -9.89 4.92 0.54
CA ILE A 29 -9.77 4.65 -0.88
C ILE A 29 -9.41 3.18 -1.02
N GLU A 30 -10.36 2.38 -1.50
CA GLU A 30 -10.13 0.96 -1.76
C GLU A 30 -9.37 0.80 -3.08
N ALA A 31 -8.09 0.41 -2.98
CA ALA A 31 -7.24 0.25 -4.15
C ALA A 31 -6.11 -0.76 -3.90
N THR A 32 -5.56 -1.27 -4.98
CA THR A 32 -4.39 -2.15 -4.99
C THR A 32 -3.16 -1.36 -5.40
N LEU A 33 -2.22 -1.14 -4.50
CA LEU A 33 -0.91 -0.60 -4.83
C LEU A 33 -0.16 -1.60 -5.71
N LEU A 34 0.16 -1.21 -6.93
CA LEU A 34 0.89 -2.03 -7.88
C LEU A 34 2.40 -1.75 -7.80
N GLU A 35 2.77 -0.48 -7.74
CA GLU A 35 4.16 -0.06 -7.73
C GLU A 35 4.29 1.36 -7.16
N VAL A 36 5.51 1.75 -6.81
CA VAL A 36 5.83 3.09 -6.32
C VAL A 36 6.84 3.73 -7.26
N LYS A 37 6.47 4.86 -7.86
CA LYS A 37 7.32 5.65 -8.76
C LYS A 37 7.76 6.93 -8.04
N GLY A 38 8.91 6.88 -7.38
CA GLY A 38 9.41 7.97 -6.56
C GLY A 38 8.40 8.36 -5.49
N ASP A 39 7.85 9.57 -5.55
CA ASP A 39 6.87 10.09 -4.60
C ASP A 39 5.39 9.77 -4.94
N LYS A 40 5.15 8.90 -5.92
CA LYS A 40 3.79 8.55 -6.40
C LYS A 40 3.56 7.04 -6.29
N ALA A 41 2.46 6.67 -5.64
CA ALA A 41 1.94 5.32 -5.58
C ALA A 41 1.05 5.04 -6.81
N VAL A 42 1.29 3.95 -7.53
CA VAL A 42 0.38 3.48 -8.58
C VAL A 42 -0.67 2.61 -7.94
N LEU A 43 -1.85 3.18 -7.73
CA LEU A 43 -3.00 2.52 -7.11
C LEU A 43 -3.98 2.06 -8.19
N ARG A 44 -4.29 0.77 -8.23
CA ARG A 44 -5.36 0.19 -9.04
C ARG A 44 -6.67 0.21 -8.27
N MET A 45 -7.61 1.03 -8.71
CA MET A 45 -8.95 1.10 -8.12
C MET A 45 -9.71 -0.23 -8.32
N ALA A 46 -10.76 -0.46 -7.54
CA ALA A 46 -11.66 -1.62 -7.71
C ALA A 46 -12.25 -1.73 -9.13
N ASN A 47 -12.41 -0.59 -9.83
CA ASN A 47 -12.84 -0.54 -11.23
C ASN A 47 -11.77 -1.01 -12.24
N GLY A 48 -10.61 -1.50 -11.80
CA GLY A 48 -9.49 -1.93 -12.65
C GLY A 48 -8.63 -0.79 -13.20
N LYS A 49 -9.02 0.47 -13.02
CA LYS A 49 -8.24 1.64 -13.44
C LYS A 49 -7.07 1.90 -12.51
N THR A 50 -5.88 2.11 -13.08
CA THR A 50 -4.68 2.52 -12.36
C THR A 50 -4.57 4.06 -12.31
N TYR A 51 -4.26 4.58 -11.14
CA TYR A 51 -4.06 5.99 -10.87
C TYR A 51 -2.74 6.20 -10.15
N SER A 52 -1.94 7.14 -10.65
CA SER A 52 -0.76 7.61 -9.92
C SER A 52 -1.20 8.61 -8.86
N TYR A 53 -1.22 8.17 -7.61
CA TYR A 53 -1.60 8.96 -6.46
C TYR A 53 -0.36 9.47 -5.72
N PRO A 54 -0.26 10.78 -5.41
CA PRO A 54 0.87 11.30 -4.66
C PRO A 54 0.86 10.75 -3.24
N ILE A 55 1.98 10.17 -2.79
CA ILE A 55 2.14 9.62 -1.44
C ILE A 55 1.92 10.73 -0.41
N ALA A 56 2.36 11.96 -0.71
CA ALA A 56 2.11 13.13 0.12
C ALA A 56 0.62 13.51 0.30
N SER A 57 -0.29 12.98 -0.53
CA SER A 57 -1.74 13.13 -0.35
C SER A 57 -2.36 12.02 0.51
N LEU A 58 -1.62 10.93 0.77
CA LEU A 58 -2.00 9.90 1.71
C LEU A 58 -1.76 10.35 3.15
N ASP A 59 -2.44 9.73 4.11
CA ASP A 59 -2.18 9.91 5.53
C ASP A 59 -0.86 9.22 5.95
N ALA A 60 -0.37 9.49 7.16
CA ALA A 60 0.90 8.95 7.63
C ALA A 60 0.96 7.41 7.65
N GLU A 61 -0.14 6.74 8.00
CA GLU A 61 -0.23 5.28 8.02
C GLU A 61 -0.14 4.71 6.60
N SER A 62 -0.95 5.23 5.69
CA SER A 62 -0.91 4.83 4.28
C SER A 62 0.46 5.10 3.65
N GLN A 63 1.07 6.25 3.94
CA GLN A 63 2.44 6.56 3.48
C GLN A 63 3.45 5.52 3.94
N LYS A 64 3.36 5.08 5.21
CA LYS A 64 4.23 4.04 5.75
C LYS A 64 4.05 2.73 4.97
N ARG A 65 2.81 2.29 4.76
CA ARG A 65 2.51 1.06 4.01
C ARG A 65 3.03 1.10 2.57
N VAL A 66 2.90 2.25 1.88
CA VAL A 66 3.46 2.43 0.53
C VAL A 66 4.98 2.28 0.54
N ARG A 67 5.67 2.88 1.52
CA ARG A 67 7.14 2.81 1.64
C ARG A 67 7.63 1.41 1.97
N GLU A 68 6.94 0.70 2.86
CA GLU A 68 7.24 -0.70 3.19
C GLU A 68 7.08 -1.60 1.96
N PHE A 69 6.03 -1.37 1.16
CA PHE A 69 5.85 -2.07 -0.10
C PHE A 69 6.95 -1.78 -1.12
N ALA A 70 7.37 -0.51 -1.27
CA ALA A 70 8.49 -0.14 -2.15
C ALA A 70 9.77 -0.88 -1.76
N ALA A 71 10.11 -0.86 -0.46
CA ALA A 71 11.28 -1.56 0.06
C ALA A 71 11.20 -3.09 -0.15
N ALA A 72 9.99 -3.68 -0.12
CA ALA A 72 9.79 -5.11 -0.30
C ALA A 72 9.80 -5.58 -1.77
N THR A 73 9.64 -4.69 -2.76
CA THR A 73 9.62 -5.06 -4.19
C THR A 73 10.97 -4.85 -4.90
N GLU A 74 11.99 -4.34 -4.21
CA GLU A 74 13.34 -4.09 -4.74
C GLU A 74 14.33 -5.26 -4.54
N ASP A 75 13.87 -6.44 -4.09
CA ASP A 75 14.66 -7.68 -3.91
C ASP A 75 14.49 -8.68 -5.08
#